data_AF-A0A285UME4-F1
#
_entry.id   AF-A0A285UME4-F1
#
_cell.length_a   1.000
_cell.length_b   1.000
_cell.length_c   1.000
_cell.angle_alpha   90.00
_cell.angle_beta   90.00
_cell.angle_gamma   90.00
#
_symmetry.space_group_name_H-M   'P 1'
#
loop_
_entity.id
_entity.type
_entity.pdbx_description
1 polymer ?
#
loop_
_entity_poly.entity_id
_entity_poly.type
_entity_poly.pdbx_seq_one_letter_code
_entity_poly.pdbx_strand_id
1 'polypeptide(L)'
;MKRFYRFFNGLHSRINENFQLPLFYSLALLTLYTIITGFAAYLINYGVIGESDELLSDNYPVVILRMIILLLFINFNIIYLYLLVRYFKQRKVPLRVIYSYYAVFATFLFMLSIILFFAVLFSYYVLGMGTDHILLIFGLAILIILTGANLYPAYFLFLSLKEEPVDVFWAIILCIIGIHIFSYVLFNIWNRIHIFQLWVS
;
A
#
# COMPACT_ATOMS: atom_id res chain seq x y z
N MET A 1 8.45 -27.42 1.06
CA MET A 1 7.37 -26.88 0.20
C MET A 1 5.95 -27.19 0.69
N LYS A 2 5.56 -28.45 1.01
CA LYS A 2 4.19 -28.78 1.49
C LYS A 2 3.70 -27.98 2.71
N ARG A 3 4.57 -27.68 3.69
CA ARG A 3 4.22 -26.83 4.86
C ARG A 3 3.94 -25.38 4.49
N PHE A 4 4.72 -24.82 3.57
CA PHE A 4 4.55 -23.44 3.09
C PHE A 4 3.22 -23.31 2.32
N TYR A 5 2.94 -24.26 1.41
CA TYR A 5 1.68 -24.29 0.67
C TYR A 5 0.45 -24.43 1.58
N ARG A 6 0.52 -25.28 2.62
CA ARG A 6 -0.56 -25.38 3.62
C ARG A 6 -0.73 -24.12 4.46
N PHE A 7 0.37 -23.44 4.79
CA PHE A 7 0.32 -22.17 5.52
C PHE A 7 -0.40 -21.09 4.70
N PHE A 8 -0.06 -20.96 3.41
CA PHE A 8 -0.74 -20.03 2.49
C PHE A 8 -2.21 -20.39 2.24
N ASN A 9 -2.53 -21.67 2.02
CA ASN A 9 -3.93 -22.12 1.89
C ASN A 9 -4.73 -21.92 3.18
N GLY A 10 -4.09 -22.07 4.35
CA GLY A 10 -4.72 -21.81 5.64
C GLY A 10 -5.11 -20.33 5.78
N LEU A 11 -4.20 -19.42 5.41
CA LEU A 11 -4.44 -17.97 5.43
C LEU A 11 -5.54 -17.51 4.47
N HIS A 12 -5.70 -18.19 3.32
CA HIS A 12 -6.70 -17.82 2.30
C HIS A 12 -8.09 -18.41 2.53
N SER A 13 -8.23 -19.44 3.37
CA SER A 13 -9.51 -20.13 3.59
C SER A 13 -10.28 -19.61 4.80
N ARG A 14 -9.58 -19.24 5.87
CA ARG A 14 -10.13 -18.68 7.12
C ARG A 14 -9.12 -17.76 7.81
N ILE A 15 -9.60 -16.78 8.56
CA ILE A 15 -8.74 -15.96 9.42
C ILE A 15 -8.25 -16.78 10.60
N ASN A 16 -6.94 -16.96 10.68
CA ASN A 16 -6.27 -17.49 11.87
C ASN A 16 -6.12 -16.38 12.93
N GLU A 17 -6.96 -16.41 13.96
CA GLU A 17 -6.95 -15.44 15.07
C GLU A 17 -5.69 -15.53 15.96
N ASN A 18 -4.96 -16.65 15.89
CA ASN A 18 -3.68 -16.83 16.60
C ASN A 18 -2.49 -16.23 15.83
N PHE A 19 -2.68 -15.80 14.58
CA PHE A 19 -1.63 -15.14 13.81
C PHE A 19 -1.50 -13.68 14.25
N GLN A 20 -0.66 -13.46 15.27
CA GLN A 20 -0.44 -12.16 15.89
C GLN A 20 1.05 -11.85 15.92
N LEU A 21 1.52 -11.09 14.93
CA LEU A 21 2.79 -10.39 15.05
C LEU A 21 2.65 -9.28 16.12
N PRO A 22 3.72 -8.96 16.86
CA PRO A 22 3.63 -7.88 17.82
C PRO A 22 3.37 -6.56 17.07
N LEU A 23 2.40 -5.77 17.58
CA LEU A 23 1.87 -4.60 16.89
C LEU A 23 2.96 -3.61 16.45
N PHE A 24 3.96 -3.40 17.32
CA PHE A 24 5.10 -2.53 17.04
C PHE A 24 5.91 -3.01 15.85
N TYR A 25 6.12 -4.33 15.69
CA TYR A 25 6.83 -4.86 14.53
C TYR A 25 6.02 -4.66 13.24
N SER A 26 4.71 -4.93 13.26
CA SER A 26 3.87 -4.73 12.08
C SER A 26 3.81 -3.27 11.65
N LEU A 27 3.68 -2.35 12.61
CA LEU A 27 3.73 -0.91 12.36
C LEU A 27 5.09 -0.46 11.84
N ALA A 28 6.18 -0.90 12.48
CA ALA A 28 7.53 -0.54 12.05
C ALA A 28 7.83 -1.06 10.64
N LEU A 29 7.40 -2.28 10.30
CA LEU A 29 7.54 -2.87 8.96
C LEU A 29 6.77 -2.06 7.91
N LEU A 30 5.50 -1.77 8.16
CA LEU A 30 4.68 -0.94 7.27
C LEU A 30 5.31 0.44 7.03
N THR A 31 5.81 1.07 8.11
CA THR A 31 6.46 2.37 8.03
C THR A 31 7.75 2.30 7.21
N LEU A 32 8.62 1.33 7.52
CA LEU A 32 9.89 1.14 6.83
C LEU A 32 9.67 0.87 5.34
N TYR A 33 8.73 -0.01 4.98
CA TYR A 33 8.42 -0.32 3.59
C TYR A 33 7.93 0.91 2.82
N THR A 34 7.05 1.71 3.42
CA THR A 34 6.53 2.93 2.81
C THR A 34 7.65 3.95 2.56
N ILE A 35 8.56 4.11 3.53
CA ILE A 35 9.70 5.03 3.41
C ILE A 35 10.64 4.57 2.30
N ILE A 36 11.03 3.28 2.29
CA ILE A 36 11.99 2.75 1.31
C ILE A 36 11.40 2.83 -0.10
N THR A 37 10.15 2.39 -0.31
CA THR A 37 9.54 2.41 -1.66
C THR A 37 9.30 3.82 -2.15
N GLY A 38 8.86 4.72 -1.28
CA GLY A 38 8.65 6.10 -1.63
C GLY A 38 9.95 6.84 -1.95
N PHE A 39 11.02 6.58 -1.20
CA PHE A 39 12.35 7.09 -1.51
C PHE A 39 12.89 6.52 -2.82
N ALA A 40 12.73 5.21 -3.06
CA ALA A 40 13.13 4.58 -4.32
C ALA A 40 12.37 5.15 -5.53
N ALA A 41 11.05 5.40 -5.39
CA ALA A 41 10.25 6.03 -6.43
C ALA A 41 10.71 7.46 -6.72
N TYR A 42 11.08 8.22 -5.69
CA TYR A 42 11.68 9.55 -5.85
C TYR A 42 13.00 9.48 -6.64
N LEU A 43 13.88 8.52 -6.31
CA LEU A 43 15.13 8.31 -7.02
C LEU A 43 14.94 7.92 -8.49
N ILE A 44 13.95 7.06 -8.81
CA ILE A 44 13.62 6.75 -10.22
C ILE A 44 13.21 8.01 -10.95
N ASN A 45 12.32 8.81 -10.36
CA ASN A 45 11.84 10.03 -11.00
C ASN A 45 13.01 10.98 -11.30
N TYR A 46 13.89 11.21 -10.33
CA TYR A 46 15.03 12.11 -10.52
C TYR A 46 16.08 11.54 -11.49
N GLY A 47 16.39 10.24 -11.40
CA GLY A 47 17.49 9.62 -12.15
C GLY A 47 17.13 9.11 -13.55
N VAL A 48 15.85 8.93 -13.88
CA VAL A 48 15.39 8.37 -15.16
C VAL A 48 14.50 9.35 -15.93
N ILE A 49 13.73 10.20 -15.22
CA ILE A 49 12.69 11.07 -15.81
C ILE A 49 13.02 12.56 -15.64
N GLY A 50 13.85 12.93 -14.66
CA GLY A 50 14.15 14.31 -14.30
C GLY A 50 14.91 15.06 -15.39
N GLU A 51 14.24 16.01 -16.04
CA GLU A 51 14.85 17.00 -16.94
C GLU A 51 15.29 18.29 -16.23
N SER A 52 15.28 18.36 -14.88
CA SER A 52 15.50 19.62 -14.16
C SER A 52 16.90 19.76 -13.55
N ASP A 53 17.51 20.93 -13.78
CA ASP A 53 18.70 21.48 -13.07
C ASP A 53 18.46 21.74 -11.56
N GLU A 54 17.34 21.28 -10.99
CA GLU A 54 16.99 21.49 -9.58
C GLU A 54 17.79 20.56 -8.67
N LEU A 55 18.44 21.14 -7.65
CA LEU A 55 19.17 20.40 -6.65
C LEU A 55 18.23 19.49 -5.84
N LEU A 56 18.69 18.26 -5.60
CA LEU A 56 18.02 17.20 -4.84
C LEU A 56 17.50 17.66 -3.45
N SER A 57 18.06 18.75 -2.91
CA SER A 57 17.68 19.38 -1.64
C SER A 57 16.33 20.10 -1.67
N ASP A 58 15.94 20.66 -2.81
CA ASP A 58 14.86 21.67 -2.86
C ASP A 58 13.47 21.01 -2.75
N ASN A 59 13.38 19.75 -3.18
CA ASN A 59 12.15 18.96 -3.16
C ASN A 59 12.07 17.98 -1.98
N TYR A 60 13.10 17.92 -1.13
CA TYR A 60 13.17 17.00 0.01
C TYR A 60 12.04 17.16 1.03
N PRO A 61 11.65 18.38 1.46
CA PRO A 61 10.54 18.57 2.41
C PRO A 61 9.21 18.06 1.89
N VAL A 62 8.97 18.22 0.58
CA VAL A 62 7.76 17.76 -0.11
C VAL A 62 7.70 16.25 -0.15
N VAL A 63 8.83 15.59 -0.43
CA VAL A 63 8.93 14.13 -0.40
C VAL A 63 8.62 13.59 1.00
N ILE A 64 9.17 14.19 2.06
CA ILE A 64 8.87 13.78 3.44
C ILE A 64 7.37 13.91 3.72
N LEU A 65 6.77 15.04 3.39
CA LEU A 65 5.35 15.29 3.66
C LEU A 65 4.45 14.29 2.91
N ARG A 66 4.81 13.97 1.66
CA ARG A 66 4.19 12.92 0.86
C ARG A 66 4.31 11.54 1.52
N MET A 67 5.47 11.18 2.08
CA MET A 67 5.62 9.93 2.84
C MET A 67 4.74 9.89 4.09
N ILE A 68 4.65 11.00 4.83
CA ILE A 68 3.78 11.09 6.02
C ILE A 68 2.32 10.86 5.63
N ILE A 69 1.86 11.45 4.53
CA ILE A 69 0.49 11.27 4.02
C ILE A 69 0.21 9.81 3.66
N LEU A 70 1.15 9.14 2.99
CA LEU A 70 1.01 7.71 2.66
C LEU A 70 0.95 6.83 3.91
N LEU A 71 1.77 7.14 4.92
CA LEU A 71 1.72 6.45 6.21
C LEU A 71 0.36 6.63 6.88
N LEU A 72 -0.16 7.85 6.91
CA LEU A 72 -1.49 8.15 7.46
C LEU A 72 -2.58 7.39 6.68
N PHE A 73 -2.52 7.39 5.35
CA PHE A 73 -3.46 6.66 4.50
C PHE A 73 -3.55 5.18 4.86
N ILE A 74 -2.40 4.51 4.93
CA ILE A 74 -2.34 3.07 5.22
C ILE A 74 -2.93 2.79 6.61
N ASN A 75 -2.53 3.57 7.61
CA ASN A 75 -3.01 3.38 8.98
C ASN A 75 -4.52 3.66 9.11
N PHE A 76 -5.04 4.72 8.48
CA PHE A 76 -6.48 5.00 8.48
C PHE A 76 -7.29 3.89 7.82
N ASN A 77 -6.83 3.33 6.70
CA ASN A 77 -7.50 2.20 6.05
C ASN A 77 -7.53 0.96 6.95
N ILE A 78 -6.44 0.64 7.63
CA ILE A 78 -6.39 -0.50 8.56
C ILE A 78 -7.34 -0.29 9.75
N ILE A 79 -7.35 0.92 10.33
CA ILE A 79 -8.24 1.27 11.44
C ILE A 79 -9.71 1.22 10.99
N TYR A 80 -10.02 1.75 9.82
CA TYR A 80 -11.37 1.72 9.26
C TYR A 80 -11.85 0.28 9.02
N LEU A 81 -10.99 -0.57 8.45
CA LEU A 81 -11.27 -1.99 8.28
C LEU A 81 -11.51 -2.69 9.62
N TYR A 82 -10.74 -2.36 10.65
CA TYR A 82 -10.98 -2.87 12.00
C TYR A 82 -12.36 -2.47 12.55
N LEU A 83 -12.78 -1.22 12.35
CA LEU A 83 -14.10 -0.77 12.76
C LEU A 83 -15.22 -1.52 12.01
N LEU A 84 -15.06 -1.73 10.70
CA LEU A 84 -16.01 -2.51 9.90
C LEU A 84 -16.10 -3.97 10.37
N VAL A 85 -14.96 -4.63 10.55
CA VAL A 85 -14.95 -6.02 11.06
C VAL A 85 -15.62 -6.08 12.43
N ARG A 86 -15.35 -5.13 13.32
CA ARG A 86 -15.97 -5.08 14.64
C ARG A 86 -17.47 -4.77 14.61
N TYR A 87 -17.93 -4.02 13.63
CA TYR A 87 -19.34 -3.66 13.46
C TYR A 87 -20.15 -4.86 12.95
N PHE A 88 -19.62 -5.59 11.98
CA PHE A 88 -20.34 -6.69 11.31
C PHE A 88 -20.10 -8.07 11.95
N LYS A 89 -18.98 -8.30 12.65
CA LYS A 89 -18.65 -9.60 13.24
C LYS A 89 -18.97 -9.64 14.74
N GLN A 90 -19.67 -10.69 15.18
CA GLN A 90 -19.98 -10.87 16.61
C GLN A 90 -18.72 -11.20 17.43
N ARG A 91 -17.82 -12.02 16.88
CA ARG A 91 -16.52 -12.34 17.52
C ARG A 91 -15.46 -11.31 17.19
N LYS A 92 -14.89 -10.70 18.23
CA LYS A 92 -13.89 -9.63 18.10
C LYS A 92 -12.58 -10.17 17.55
N VAL A 93 -12.22 -9.77 16.33
CA VAL A 93 -10.88 -9.96 15.79
C VAL A 93 -9.97 -8.88 16.38
N PRO A 94 -8.86 -9.25 17.06
CA PRO A 94 -7.97 -8.25 17.63
C PRO A 94 -7.28 -7.44 16.53
N LEU A 95 -7.14 -6.13 16.75
CA LEU A 95 -6.48 -5.20 15.82
C LEU A 95 -5.10 -5.70 15.37
N ARG A 96 -4.36 -6.35 16.27
CA ARG A 96 -3.04 -6.94 16.00
C ARG A 96 -3.06 -7.97 14.89
N VAL A 97 -4.14 -8.77 14.77
CA VAL A 97 -4.31 -9.75 13.69
C VAL A 97 -4.39 -9.01 12.36
N ILE A 98 -5.24 -7.99 12.27
CA ILE A 98 -5.42 -7.21 11.04
C ILE A 98 -4.08 -6.59 10.58
N TYR A 99 -3.35 -5.97 11.51
CA TYR A 99 -2.00 -5.45 11.21
C TYR A 99 -1.02 -6.54 10.77
N SER A 100 -1.10 -7.75 11.33
CA SER A 100 -0.22 -8.86 10.97
C SER A 100 -0.48 -9.32 9.53
N TYR A 101 -1.75 -9.45 9.14
CA TYR A 101 -2.16 -9.78 7.77
C TYR A 101 -1.74 -8.69 6.79
N TYR A 102 -1.88 -7.42 7.17
CA TYR A 102 -1.39 -6.30 6.37
C TYR A 102 0.13 -6.27 6.24
N ALA A 103 0.88 -6.57 7.30
CA ALA A 103 2.34 -6.59 7.25
C ALA A 103 2.86 -7.69 6.30
N VAL A 104 2.24 -8.88 6.30
CA VAL A 104 2.60 -9.96 5.38
C VAL A 104 2.30 -9.55 3.93
N PHE A 105 1.10 -9.03 3.68
CA PHE A 105 0.71 -8.59 2.35
C PHE A 105 1.54 -7.40 1.84
N ALA A 106 1.83 -6.44 2.71
CA ALA A 106 2.72 -5.33 2.41
C ALA A 106 4.15 -5.78 2.14
N THR A 107 4.65 -6.82 2.82
CA THR A 107 5.95 -7.43 2.51
C THR A 107 5.97 -7.98 1.09
N PHE A 108 4.88 -8.63 0.65
CA PHE A 108 4.77 -9.11 -0.73
C PHE A 108 4.78 -7.95 -1.74
N LEU A 109 3.97 -6.90 -1.51
CA LEU A 109 3.96 -5.72 -2.37
C LEU A 109 5.31 -4.98 -2.39
N PHE A 110 6.00 -4.94 -1.25
CA PHE A 110 7.33 -4.37 -1.10
C PHE A 110 8.39 -5.13 -1.92
N MET A 111 8.35 -6.46 -1.88
CA MET A 111 9.24 -7.27 -2.71
C MET A 111 8.95 -7.06 -4.20
N LEU A 112 7.66 -6.97 -4.57
CA LEU A 112 7.26 -6.70 -5.95
C LEU A 112 7.73 -5.32 -6.43
N SER A 113 7.66 -4.29 -5.58
CA SER A 113 8.14 -2.95 -5.92
C SER A 113 9.67 -2.88 -6.03
N ILE A 114 10.42 -3.63 -5.21
CA ILE A 114 11.88 -3.76 -5.36
C ILE A 114 12.23 -4.44 -6.70
N ILE A 115 11.55 -5.54 -7.04
CA ILE A 115 11.76 -6.22 -8.32
C ILE A 115 11.48 -5.26 -9.47
N LEU A 116 10.39 -4.49 -9.38
CA LEU A 116 10.04 -3.49 -10.37
C LEU A 116 11.10 -2.39 -10.48
N PHE A 117 11.62 -1.90 -9.36
CA PHE A 117 12.69 -0.91 -9.31
C PHE A 117 13.93 -1.40 -10.08
N PHE A 118 14.41 -2.61 -9.78
CA PHE A 118 15.55 -3.18 -10.48
C PHE A 118 15.26 -3.45 -11.96
N ALA A 119 14.03 -3.87 -12.30
CA ALA A 119 13.63 -4.06 -13.69
C ALA A 119 13.67 -2.75 -14.49
N VAL A 120 13.24 -1.64 -13.89
CA VAL A 120 13.32 -0.29 -14.50
C VAL A 120 14.77 0.11 -14.74
N LEU A 121 15.62 0.02 -13.70
CA LEU A 121 17.02 0.36 -13.82
C LEU A 121 17.73 -0.51 -14.87
N PHE A 122 17.48 -1.82 -14.88
CA PHE A 122 18.05 -2.73 -15.87
C PHE A 122 17.59 -2.38 -17.29
N SER A 123 16.30 -2.10 -17.48
CA SER A 123 15.76 -1.75 -18.80
C SER A 123 16.34 -0.44 -19.33
N TYR A 124 16.57 0.54 -18.45
CA TYR A 124 17.18 1.81 -18.83
C TYR A 124 18.68 1.68 -19.09
N TYR A 125 19.45 1.23 -18.09
CA TYR A 125 20.91 1.26 -18.14
C TYR A 125 21.55 0.12 -18.93
N VAL A 126 20.90 -1.05 -19.00
CA VAL A 126 21.46 -2.24 -19.66
C VAL A 126 20.83 -2.48 -21.02
N LEU A 127 19.50 -2.39 -21.12
CA LEU A 127 18.80 -2.61 -22.39
C LEU A 127 18.72 -1.34 -23.26
N GLY A 128 19.03 -0.17 -22.71
CA GLY A 128 18.98 1.11 -23.44
C GLY A 128 17.57 1.47 -23.91
N MET A 129 16.52 1.00 -23.21
CA MET A 129 15.14 1.31 -23.59
C MET A 129 14.83 2.79 -23.38
N GLY A 130 14.11 3.38 -24.34
CA GLY A 130 13.60 4.75 -24.22
C GLY A 130 12.68 4.93 -23.02
N THR A 131 12.69 6.13 -22.45
CA THR A 131 11.93 6.52 -21.24
C THR A 131 10.44 6.24 -21.39
N ASP A 132 9.85 6.51 -22.55
CA ASP A 132 8.41 6.30 -22.82
C ASP A 132 7.96 4.84 -22.64
N HIS A 133 8.77 3.89 -23.13
CA HIS A 133 8.47 2.47 -23.01
C HIS A 133 8.61 1.97 -21.57
N ILE A 134 9.62 2.47 -20.86
CA ILE A 134 9.84 2.17 -19.44
C ILE A 134 8.66 2.71 -18.63
N LEU A 135 8.20 3.93 -18.92
CA LEU A 135 7.11 4.59 -18.22
C LEU A 135 5.78 3.85 -18.43
N LEU A 136 5.53 3.31 -19.62
CA LEU A 136 4.36 2.50 -19.90
C LEU A 136 4.36 1.17 -19.12
N ILE A 137 5.48 0.43 -19.14
CA ILE A 137 5.62 -0.83 -18.41
C ILE A 137 5.55 -0.60 -16.89
N PHE A 138 6.21 0.44 -16.41
CA PHE A 138 6.21 0.84 -15.01
C PHE A 138 4.84 1.29 -14.54
N GLY A 139 4.14 2.11 -15.34
CA GLY A 139 2.78 2.55 -15.07
C GLY A 139 1.80 1.39 -14.94
N LEU A 140 1.88 0.39 -15.83
CA LEU A 140 1.06 -0.82 -15.75
C LEU A 140 1.34 -1.63 -14.47
N ALA A 141 2.61 -1.78 -14.10
CA ALA A 141 2.98 -2.52 -12.90
C ALA A 141 2.54 -1.80 -11.61
N ILE A 142 2.67 -0.46 -11.57
CA ILE A 142 2.14 0.35 -10.47
C ILE A 142 0.62 0.19 -10.37
N LEU A 143 -0.09 0.22 -11.50
CA LEU A 143 -1.53 0.02 -11.51
C LEU A 143 -1.90 -1.32 -10.86
N ILE A 144 -1.22 -2.41 -11.24
CA ILE A 144 -1.44 -3.74 -10.65
C ILE A 144 -1.17 -3.73 -9.14
N ILE A 145 -0.07 -3.11 -8.69
CA ILE A 145 0.29 -2.99 -7.28
C ILE A 145 -0.80 -2.23 -6.51
N LEU A 146 -1.25 -1.08 -7.02
CA LEU A 146 -2.26 -0.23 -6.39
C LEU A 146 -3.62 -0.91 -6.36
N THR A 147 -4.02 -1.57 -7.45
CA THR A 147 -5.26 -2.36 -7.51
C THR A 147 -5.22 -3.49 -6.48
N GLY A 148 -4.10 -4.23 -6.38
CA GLY A 148 -3.92 -5.25 -5.36
C GLY A 148 -4.00 -4.69 -3.94
N ALA A 149 -3.33 -3.56 -3.70
CA ALA A 149 -3.34 -2.86 -2.41
C ALA A 149 -4.75 -2.45 -1.96
N ASN A 150 -5.60 -2.04 -2.90
CA ASN A 150 -6.99 -1.62 -2.62
C ASN A 150 -7.96 -2.81 -2.54
N LEU A 151 -7.71 -3.91 -3.25
CA LEU A 151 -8.56 -5.11 -3.19
C LEU A 151 -8.37 -5.93 -1.91
N TYR A 152 -7.17 -5.90 -1.33
CA TYR A 152 -6.86 -6.67 -0.12
C TYR A 152 -7.75 -6.35 1.09
N PRO A 153 -8.04 -5.08 1.44
CA PRO A 153 -9.00 -4.77 2.51
C PRO A 153 -10.38 -5.42 2.30
N ALA A 154 -10.91 -5.37 1.08
CA ALA A 154 -12.19 -5.96 0.74
C ALA A 154 -12.16 -7.50 0.85
N TYR A 155 -11.07 -8.11 0.38
CA TYR A 155 -10.85 -9.56 0.53
C TYR A 155 -10.74 -9.98 2.00
N PHE A 156 -10.00 -9.23 2.81
CA PHE A 156 -9.86 -9.48 4.25
C PHE A 156 -11.21 -9.34 4.96
N LEU A 157 -12.01 -8.33 4.61
CA LEU A 157 -13.36 -8.16 5.16
C LEU A 157 -14.27 -9.33 4.79
N PHE A 158 -14.24 -9.75 3.52
CA PHE A 158 -14.98 -10.93 3.06
C PHE A 158 -14.60 -12.17 3.87
N LEU A 159 -13.30 -12.45 4.03
CA LEU A 159 -12.83 -13.56 4.86
C LEU A 159 -13.26 -13.44 6.33
N SER A 160 -13.29 -12.22 6.86
CA SER A 160 -13.69 -11.96 8.25
C SER A 160 -15.16 -12.30 8.50
N LEU A 161 -16.00 -12.11 7.49
CA LEU A 161 -17.46 -12.21 7.60
C LEU A 161 -18.04 -13.48 6.97
N LYS A 162 -17.21 -14.28 6.27
CA LYS A 162 -17.63 -15.45 5.48
C LYS A 162 -18.52 -16.46 6.22
N GLU A 163 -18.35 -16.58 7.54
CA GLU A 163 -19.06 -17.57 8.38
C GLU A 163 -20.17 -16.95 9.24
N GLU A 164 -20.36 -15.64 9.15
CA GLU A 164 -21.35 -14.92 9.96
C GLU A 164 -22.66 -14.78 9.16
N PRO A 165 -23.84 -14.82 9.82
CA PRO A 165 -25.14 -14.66 9.17
C PRO A 165 -25.44 -13.19 8.88
N VAL A 166 -24.50 -12.47 8.25
CA VAL A 166 -24.52 -11.02 8.07
C VAL A 166 -24.48 -10.72 6.58
N ASP A 167 -25.12 -9.62 6.17
CA ASP A 167 -25.11 -9.21 4.77
C ASP A 167 -23.72 -8.68 4.36
N VAL A 168 -22.92 -9.59 3.82
CA VAL A 168 -21.56 -9.31 3.35
C VAL A 168 -21.53 -8.27 2.23
N PHE A 169 -22.63 -8.13 1.46
CA PHE A 169 -22.72 -7.15 0.39
C PHE A 169 -22.56 -5.73 0.93
N TRP A 170 -23.33 -5.35 1.96
CA TRP A 170 -23.25 -4.02 2.56
C TRP A 170 -21.90 -3.74 3.21
N ALA A 171 -21.30 -4.74 3.84
CA ALA A 171 -19.97 -4.60 4.42
C ALA A 171 -18.91 -4.28 3.35
N ILE A 172 -18.97 -4.97 2.19
CA ILE A 172 -18.07 -4.70 1.06
C ILE A 172 -18.32 -3.31 0.47
N ILE A 173 -19.58 -2.91 0.29
CA ILE A 173 -19.93 -1.59 -0.26
C ILE A 173 -19.38 -0.48 0.65
N LEU A 174 -19.59 -0.59 1.97
CA LEU A 174 -19.03 0.38 2.93
C LEU A 174 -17.49 0.37 2.90
N CYS A 175 -16.86 -0.80 2.76
CA CYS A 175 -15.41 -0.89 2.62
C CYS A 175 -14.91 -0.13 1.39
N ILE A 176 -15.52 -0.35 0.22
CA ILE A 176 -15.18 0.35 -1.03
C ILE A 176 -15.37 1.86 -0.86
N ILE A 177 -16.52 2.30 -0.35
CA ILE A 177 -16.83 3.71 -0.13
C ILE A 177 -15.78 4.36 0.79
N GLY A 178 -15.45 3.71 1.91
CA GLY A 178 -14.45 4.21 2.86
C GLY A 178 -13.08 4.38 2.20
N ILE A 179 -12.59 3.35 1.50
CA ILE A 179 -11.30 3.42 0.77
C ILE A 179 -11.30 4.59 -0.22
N HIS A 180 -12.39 4.78 -0.96
CA HIS A 180 -12.49 5.84 -1.97
C HIS A 180 -12.56 7.24 -1.33
N ILE A 181 -13.29 7.40 -0.23
CA ILE A 181 -13.35 8.67 0.52
C ILE A 181 -11.97 9.02 1.08
N PHE A 182 -11.28 8.07 1.74
CA PHE A 182 -9.94 8.33 2.26
C PHE A 182 -8.95 8.64 1.14
N SER A 183 -9.01 7.89 0.04
CA SER A 183 -8.18 8.15 -1.14
C SER A 183 -8.45 9.56 -1.66
N TYR A 184 -9.70 9.95 -1.86
CA TYR A 184 -10.08 11.28 -2.34
C TYR A 184 -9.57 12.42 -1.44
N VAL A 185 -9.78 12.31 -0.12
CA VAL A 185 -9.33 13.32 0.84
C VAL A 185 -7.81 13.45 0.82
N LEU A 186 -7.10 12.32 0.81
CA LEU A 186 -5.64 12.33 0.88
C LEU A 186 -5.00 12.73 -0.44
N PHE A 187 -5.57 12.38 -1.60
CA PHE A 187 -5.15 12.91 -2.89
C PHE A 187 -5.38 14.42 -3.00
N ASN A 188 -6.47 14.93 -2.42
CA ASN A 188 -6.69 16.37 -2.33
C ASN A 188 -5.63 17.08 -1.48
N ILE A 189 -5.27 16.52 -0.33
CA ILE A 189 -4.19 17.06 0.51
C ILE A 189 -2.86 16.98 -0.25
N TRP A 190 -2.58 15.85 -0.88
CA TRP A 190 -1.39 15.63 -1.71
C TRP A 190 -1.24 16.67 -2.81
N ASN A 191 -2.31 16.93 -3.58
CA ASN A 191 -2.30 17.93 -4.65
C ASN A 191 -2.14 19.35 -4.10
N ARG A 192 -2.72 19.65 -2.93
CA ARG A 192 -2.52 20.96 -2.28
C ARG A 192 -1.06 21.21 -1.90
N ILE A 193 -0.31 20.17 -1.53
CA ILE A 193 1.13 20.30 -1.26
C ILE A 193 1.89 20.74 -2.50
N HIS A 194 1.53 20.20 -3.67
CA HIS A 194 2.12 20.62 -4.93
C HIS A 194 1.80 22.10 -5.25
N ILE A 195 0.58 22.55 -4.96
CA ILE A 195 0.19 23.96 -5.10
C ILE A 195 0.99 24.86 -4.16
N PHE A 196 1.19 24.46 -2.90
CA PHE A 196 2.02 25.21 -1.95
C PHE A 196 3.48 25.29 -2.40
N GLN A 197 4.01 24.20 -2.95
CA GLN A 197 5.38 24.16 -3.47
C GLN A 197 5.56 25.16 -4.63
N LEU A 198 4.64 25.17 -5.60
CA LEU A 198 4.63 26.13 -6.72
C LEU A 198 4.48 27.60 -6.30
N TRP A 199 3.99 27.86 -5.08
CA TRP A 199 3.75 29.21 -4.57
C TRP A 199 4.91 29.76 -3.75
N VAL A 200 5.84 28.89 -3.31
CA VAL A 200 6.99 29.22 -2.47
C VAL A 200 8.31 29.11 -3.25
N SER A 201 8.31 28.44 -4.41
CA SER A 201 9.35 28.46 -5.45
C SER A 201 9.24 29.67 -6.36
#